data_AF-W2H108-F1
#
_entry.id   AF-W2H108-F1
#
_cell.length_a   1.000
_cell.length_b   1.000
_cell.length_c   1.000
_cell.angle_alpha   90.00
_cell.angle_beta   90.00
_cell.angle_gamma   90.00
#
_symmetry.space_group_name_H-M   'P 1'
#
loop_
_entity.id
_entity.type
_entity.pdbx_description
1 polymer ?
#
loop_
_entity_poly.entity_id
_entity_poly.type
_entity_poly.pdbx_seq_one_letter_code
_entity_poly.pdbx_strand_id
1 'polypeptide(L)' 'MVFRFTNDQDKELLRELIRLKSFVAVRGTTLRVWSDVAASLSSAFGVEVNVKQIRDRLTLLKQMFKDPKPLLL' A
#
# COMPACT_ATOMS: atom_id res chain seq x y z
N MET A 1 -16.45 4.60 5.78
CA MET A 1 -15.38 5.04 6.68
C MET A 1 -14.09 5.20 5.86
N VAL A 2 -13.36 6.30 6.02
CA VAL A 2 -12.11 6.55 5.28
C VAL A 2 -10.94 6.04 6.12
N PHE A 3 -10.27 4.99 5.66
CA PHE A 3 -9.02 4.53 6.28
C PHE A 3 -7.91 5.52 5.96
N ARG A 4 -7.21 6.01 6.99
CA ARG A 4 -6.10 6.96 6.85
C ARG A 4 -4.81 6.27 7.27
N PHE A 5 -3.88 6.16 6.33
CA PHE A 5 -2.57 5.61 6.59
C PHE A 5 -1.74 6.59 7.41
N THR A 6 -1.11 6.08 8.47
CA THR A 6 -0.03 6.78 9.19
C THR A 6 1.32 6.53 8.50
N ASN A 7 2.34 7.31 8.87
CA ASN A 7 3.69 7.13 8.34
C ASN A 7 4.25 5.72 8.62
N ASP A 8 3.94 5.12 9.77
CA ASP A 8 4.40 3.77 10.08
C ASP A 8 3.64 2.69 9.29
N GLN A 9 2.34 2.91 9.05
CA GLN A 9 1.57 2.07 8.15
C GLN A 9 2.05 2.18 6.69
N ASP A 10 2.54 3.35 6.26
CA ASP A 10 3.17 3.51 4.95
C ASP A 10 4.47 2.70 4.82
N LYS A 11 5.30 2.70 5.87
CA LYS A 11 6.53 1.87 5.89
C LYS A 11 6.19 0.38 5.77
N GLU A 12 5.20 -0.08 6.54
CA GLU A 12 4.77 -1.47 6.50
C GLU A 12 4.11 -1.83 5.18
N LEU A 13 3.30 -0.92 4.59
CA LEU A 13 2.80 -1.06 3.22
C LEU A 13 3.93 -1.28 2.22
N LEU A 14 4.95 -0.42 2.22
CA LEU A 14 6.08 -0.55 1.29
C LEU A 14 6.86 -1.84 1.53
N ARG A 15 7.05 -2.23 2.79
CA ARG A 15 7.71 -3.48 3.18
C ARG A 15 6.97 -4.70 2.62
N GLU A 16 5.66 -4.76 2.80
CA GLU A 16 4.84 -5.89 2.35
C GLU A 16 4.78 -5.97 0.82
N LEU A 17 4.71 -4.83 0.12
CA LEU A 17 4.80 -4.78 -1.34
C LEU A 17 6.12 -5.37 -1.86
N ILE A 18 7.24 -5.08 -1.19
CA ILE A 18 8.56 -5.64 -1.52
C ILE A 18 8.61 -7.13 -1.20
N ARG A 19 8.19 -7.53 0.01
CA ARG A 19 8.22 -8.92 0.49
C ARG A 19 7.41 -9.85 -0.41
N LEU A 20 6.23 -9.40 -0.84
CA LEU A 20 5.30 -10.16 -1.69
C LEU A 20 5.56 -9.94 -3.19
N LYS A 21 6.58 -9.18 -3.57
CA LYS A 21 7.01 -8.96 -4.95
C LYS A 21 5.85 -8.50 -5.86
N SER A 22 4.98 -7.63 -5.34
CA SER A 22 3.72 -7.24 -5.97
C SER A 22 3.88 -6.56 -7.33
N PHE A 23 5.02 -5.90 -7.56
CA PHE A 23 5.34 -5.21 -8.82
C PHE A 23 5.87 -6.13 -9.93
N VAL A 24 6.35 -7.32 -9.59
CA VAL A 24 6.89 -8.30 -10.56
C VAL A 24 6.05 -9.57 -10.61
N ALA A 25 4.81 -9.50 -10.11
CA ALA A 25 3.88 -10.61 -10.13
C ALA A 25 3.67 -11.11 -11.57
N VAL A 26 3.79 -12.43 -11.75
CA VAL A 26 3.59 -13.09 -13.05
C VAL A 26 2.21 -12.76 -13.60
N ARG A 27 2.10 -12.58 -14.92
CA ARG A 27 0.82 -12.34 -15.60
C ARG A 27 -0.18 -13.43 -15.20
N GLY A 28 -1.36 -13.03 -14.72
CA GLY A 28 -2.41 -13.94 -14.25
C GLY A 28 -2.42 -14.19 -12.73
N THR A 29 -1.33 -13.90 -12.00
CA THR A 29 -1.31 -14.02 -10.52
C THR A 29 -1.46 -12.68 -9.82
N THR A 30 -1.44 -11.57 -10.56
CA THR A 30 -1.49 -10.20 -10.03
C THR A 30 -2.62 -10.01 -9.03
N LEU A 31 -3.85 -10.42 -9.35
CA LEU A 31 -4.99 -10.26 -8.44
C LEU A 31 -4.76 -10.95 -7.09
N ARG A 32 -4.27 -12.20 -7.12
CA ARG A 32 -3.97 -12.96 -5.91
C ARG A 32 -2.89 -12.29 -5.07
N VAL A 33 -1.80 -11.84 -5.68
CA VAL A 33 -0.71 -11.17 -4.95
C VAL A 33 -1.20 -9.89 -4.26
N TRP A 34 -2.06 -9.11 -4.90
CA TRP A 34 -2.66 -7.93 -4.26
C TRP A 34 -3.61 -8.29 -3.12
N SER A 35 -4.39 -9.38 -3.25
CA SER A 35 -5.21 -9.90 -2.16
C SER A 35 -4.36 -10.38 -0.98
N ASP A 36 -3.23 -11.04 -1.24
CA ASP A 36 -2.29 -11.48 -0.20
C ASP A 36 -1.66 -10.28 0.54
N VAL A 37 -1.32 -9.20 -0.18
CA VAL A 37 -0.87 -7.93 0.42
C VAL A 37 -1.96 -7.33 1.30
N ALA A 38 -3.21 -7.31 0.84
CA ALA A 38 -4.33 -6.77 1.60
C ALA A 38 -4.59 -7.56 2.89
N ALA A 39 -4.55 -8.89 2.82
CA ALA A 39 -4.67 -9.75 3.99
C ALA A 39 -3.54 -9.53 5.00
N SER A 40 -2.30 -9.46 4.52
CA SER A 40 -1.12 -9.23 5.37
C SER A 40 -1.19 -7.88 6.08
N LEU A 41 -1.52 -6.80 5.36
CA LEU A 41 -1.65 -5.46 5.94
C LEU A 41 -2.83 -5.36 6.89
N SER A 42 -3.95 -6.02 6.58
CA SER A 42 -5.10 -6.04 7.49
C SER A 42 -4.74 -6.70 8.82
N SER A 43 -3.98 -7.81 8.77
CA SER A 43 -3.46 -8.47 9.96
C SER A 43 -2.47 -7.58 10.72
N ALA A 44 -1.55 -6.90 10.02
CA ALA A 44 -0.55 -6.04 10.63
C ALA A 44 -1.16 -4.78 11.28
N PHE A 45 -2.22 -4.22 10.67
CA PHE A 45 -2.86 -3.00 11.15
C PHE A 45 -3.96 -3.25 12.17
N GLY A 46 -4.43 -4.50 12.32
CA GLY A 46 -5.56 -4.85 13.18
C GLY A 46 -6.90 -4.32 12.67
N VAL A 47 -6.98 -3.95 11.39
CA VAL A 47 -8.20 -3.42 10.75
C VAL A 47 -8.21 -3.83 9.29
N GLU A 48 -9.40 -4.08 8.76
CA GLU A 48 -9.57 -4.48 7.36
C GLU A 48 -9.15 -3.37 6.40
N VAL A 49 -8.22 -3.72 5.49
CA VAL A 49 -7.77 -2.87 4.38
C VAL A 49 -7.91 -3.65 3.09
N ASN A 50 -8.53 -3.03 2.08
CA ASN A 50 -8.73 -3.65 0.77
C ASN A 50 -7.71 -3.16 -0.28
N VAL A 51 -7.65 -3.91 -1.38
CA VAL A 51 -6.73 -3.65 -2.51
C VAL A 51 -6.87 -2.24 -3.09
N LYS A 52 -8.09 -1.69 -3.11
CA LYS A 52 -8.32 -0.34 -3.65
C LYS A 52 -7.64 0.71 -2.78
N GLN A 53 -7.84 0.65 -1.46
CA GLN A 53 -7.21 1.57 -0.51
C GLN A 53 -5.68 1.54 -0.60
N ILE A 54 -5.12 0.35 -0.78
CA ILE A 54 -3.67 0.15 -0.95
C ILE A 54 -3.15 0.83 -2.22
N ARG A 55 -3.85 0.64 -3.35
CA ARG A 55 -3.48 1.24 -4.64
C ARG A 55 -3.63 2.76 -4.65
N ASP A 56 -4.71 3.26 -4.03
CA ASP A 56 -4.95 4.69 -3.86
C ASP A 56 -3.82 5.32 -3.03
N ARG A 57 -3.45 4.69 -1.91
CA ARG A 57 -2.34 5.18 -1.07
C ARG A 57 -1.01 5.16 -1.82
N LEU A 58 -0.71 4.09 -2.55
CA LEU A 58 0.50 3.99 -3.35
C LEU A 58 0.58 5.09 -4.43
N THR A 59 -0.57 5.46 -5.01
CA THR A 59 -0.65 6.56 -5.99
C THR A 59 -0.28 7.89 -5.34
N LEU A 60 -0.83 8.18 -4.16
CA LEU A 60 -0.50 9.38 -3.38
C LEU A 60 0.99 9.42 -2.99
N LEU A 61 1.53 8.31 -2.49
CA LEU A 61 2.96 8.22 -2.14
C LEU A 61 3.84 8.53 -3.35
N LYS A 62 3.54 7.94 -4.52
CA LYS A 62 4.26 8.22 -5.77
C LYS A 62 4.19 9.69 -6.19
N GLN A 63 3.05 10.35 -5.99
CA GLN A 63 2.92 11.79 -6.27
C GLN A 63 3.79 12.62 -5.32
N MET A 64 3.79 12.32 -4.03
CA MET A 64 4.63 13.01 -3.03
C MET A 64 6.13 12.86 -3.32
N PHE A 65 6.56 11.71 -3.86
CA PHE A 65 7.96 11.52 -4.26
C PHE A 65 8.33 12.27 -5.55
N LYS A 66 7.39 12.47 -6.47
CA LYS A 66 7.63 13.16 -7.75
C LYS A 66 7.65 14.68 -7.59
N ASP A 67 6.78 15.20 -6.73
CA ASP A 67 6.69 16.62 -6.41
C ASP A 67 6.92 16.79 -4.90
N PRO A 68 8.18 16.87 -4.43
CA PRO A 68 8.51 17.18 -3.05
C PRO A 68 8.22 18.67 -2.77
N LYS A 69 6.98 19.13 -2.96
CA LYS A 69 6.56 20.40 -2.39
C LYS A 69 6.49 20.21 -0.88
N PRO A 70 7.16 21.06 -0.09
CA PRO A 70 7.04 20.98 1.35
C PRO A 70 5.58 21.22 1.71
N LEU A 71 5.00 20.29 2.48
CA LEU A 71 3.74 20.55 3.15
C LEU A 71 4.02 21.74 4.08
N LEU A 72 3.61 22.93 3.65
CA LEU A 72 3.45 24.07 4.55
C LEU A 72 2.36 23.64 5.53
N LEU A 73 2.80 23.32 6.75
CA LEU A 73 2.00 23.22 7.96
C LEU A 73 1.42 24.59 8.30
#